data_AF-A0A6L8W684-F1
#
_entry.id   AF-A0A6L8W684-F1
#
_cell.length_a   1.000
_cell.length_b   1.000
_cell.length_c   1.000
_cell.angle_alpha   90.00
_cell.angle_beta   90.00
_cell.angle_gamma   90.00
#
_symmetry.space_group_name_H-M   'P 1'
#
loop_
_entity.id
_entity.type
_entity.pdbx_description
1 polymer ?
#
loop_
_entity_poly.entity_id
_entity_poly.type
_entity_poly.pdbx_seq_one_letter_code
_entity_poly.pdbx_strand_id
1 'polypeptide(L)'
;MPFVISAGQVLFKIASRDVVAFDHQSLLKLSVNAYFIMAVILYGLATLLWVYILKHFPLSRAYLFMGLSFILVPVMSYIFLKEPLSLRFLAGTVCIIFGIWLARAA
;
A
#
# COMPACT_ATOMS: atom_id res chain seq x y z
N MET A 1 9.41 3.00 -3.22
CA MET A 1 8.76 2.22 -2.13
C MET A 1 7.26 2.41 -2.03
N PRO A 2 6.71 3.61 -1.74
CA PRO A 2 5.28 3.75 -1.46
C PRO A 2 4.38 3.37 -2.66
N PHE A 3 4.83 3.62 -3.89
CA PHE A 3 4.14 3.16 -5.11
C PHE A 3 4.06 1.62 -5.21
N VAL A 4 5.14 0.91 -4.88
CA VAL A 4 5.20 -0.57 -4.94
C VAL A 4 4.23 -1.17 -3.92
N ILE A 5 4.27 -0.66 -2.68
CA ILE A 5 3.33 -1.05 -1.62
C ILE A 5 1.90 -0.76 -2.05
N SER A 6 1.63 0.42 -2.61
CA SER A 6 0.27 0.83 -2.99
C SER A 6 -0.29 -0.01 -4.14
N ALA A 7 0.53 -0.33 -5.13
CA ALA A 7 0.15 -1.28 -6.18
C ALA A 7 -0.15 -2.66 -5.59
N GLY A 8 0.71 -3.17 -4.70
CA GLY A 8 0.48 -4.46 -4.02
C GLY A 8 -0.81 -4.49 -3.19
N GLN A 9 -1.18 -3.39 -2.53
CA GLN A 9 -2.47 -3.27 -1.82
C GLN A 9 -3.67 -3.43 -2.75
N VAL A 10 -3.63 -2.81 -3.94
CA VAL A 10 -4.68 -2.98 -4.95
C VAL A 10 -4.72 -4.43 -5.43
N LEU A 11 -3.57 -5.06 -5.68
CA LEU A 11 -3.50 -6.46 -6.08
C LEU A 11 -4.05 -7.41 -5.00
N PHE A 12 -3.75 -7.16 -3.72
CA PHE A 12 -4.34 -7.93 -2.62
C PHE A 12 -5.85 -7.79 -2.57
N LYS A 13 -6.38 -6.58 -2.80
CA LYS A 13 -7.82 -6.34 -2.87
C LYS A 13 -8.49 -7.04 -4.06
N ILE A 14 -7.79 -7.19 -5.18
CA ILE A 14 -8.27 -7.98 -6.33
C ILE A 14 -8.24 -9.47 -5.98
N ALA A 15 -7.12 -9.96 -5.43
CA ALA A 15 -6.96 -11.36 -5.05
C ALA A 15 -7.96 -11.79 -3.96
N SER A 16 -8.33 -10.89 -3.05
CA SER A 16 -9.29 -11.20 -1.99
C SER A 16 -10.70 -11.48 -2.51
N ARG A 17 -11.02 -11.14 -3.77
CA ARG A 17 -12.35 -11.41 -4.37
C ARG A 17 -12.60 -12.90 -4.57
N ASP A 18 -11.55 -13.70 -4.71
CA ASP A 18 -11.64 -15.16 -4.89
C ASP A 18 -11.75 -15.91 -3.55
N VAL A 19 -11.62 -15.19 -2.42
CA VAL A 19 -11.71 -15.75 -1.07
C VAL A 19 -13.12 -15.50 -0.53
N VAL A 20 -13.98 -16.52 -0.62
CA VAL A 20 -15.35 -16.47 -0.09
C VAL A 20 -15.37 -16.70 1.43
N ALA A 21 -14.52 -17.61 1.90
CA ALA A 21 -14.31 -17.91 3.32
C ALA A 21 -12.84 -18.25 3.57
N PHE A 22 -12.37 -18.14 4.81
CA PHE A 22 -11.02 -18.60 5.19
C PHE A 22 -11.00 -20.11 5.45
N ASP A 23 -11.33 -20.90 4.43
CA ASP A 23 -11.28 -22.36 4.44
C ASP A 23 -10.09 -22.90 3.64
N HIS A 24 -9.80 -24.19 3.79
CA HIS A 24 -8.67 -24.83 3.10
C HIS A 24 -8.74 -24.68 1.58
N GLN A 25 -9.95 -24.73 1.00
CA GLN A 25 -10.13 -24.64 -0.45
C GLN A 25 -9.84 -23.23 -0.98
N SER A 26 -10.31 -22.20 -0.30
CA SER A 26 -10.08 -20.80 -0.67
C SER A 26 -8.61 -20.41 -0.49
N LEU A 27 -7.93 -20.94 0.52
CA LEU A 27 -6.49 -20.74 0.72
C LEU A 27 -5.65 -21.40 -0.38
N LEU A 28 -6.03 -22.61 -0.82
CA LEU A 28 -5.38 -23.28 -1.96
C LEU A 28 -5.60 -22.52 -3.27
N LYS A 29 -6.78 -21.94 -3.47
CA LYS A 29 -7.04 -21.07 -4.64
C LYS A 29 -6.23 -19.77 -4.56
N LEU A 30 -6.11 -19.18 -3.38
CA LEU A 30 -5.34 -17.96 -3.17
C LEU A 30 -3.84 -18.18 -3.43
N SER A 31 -3.28 -19.33 -3.05
CA SER A 31 -1.85 -19.64 -3.23
C SER A 31 -1.43 -19.73 -4.70
N VAL A 32 -2.36 -20.04 -5.61
CA VAL A 32 -2.14 -20.07 -7.07
C VAL A 32 -2.68 -18.82 -7.78
N ASN A 33 -3.29 -17.88 -7.06
CA ASN A 33 -3.83 -16.65 -7.63
C ASN A 33 -2.67 -15.73 -8.10
N ALA A 34 -2.65 -15.40 -9.39
CA ALA A 34 -1.58 -14.61 -9.98
C ALA A 34 -1.44 -13.19 -9.38
N TYR A 35 -2.56 -12.55 -9.01
CA TYR A 35 -2.54 -11.24 -8.36
C TYR A 35 -1.96 -11.33 -6.94
N PHE A 36 -2.30 -12.38 -6.19
CA PHE A 36 -1.74 -12.63 -4.86
C PHE A 36 -0.22 -12.88 -4.94
N ILE A 37 0.21 -13.77 -5.83
CA ILE A 37 1.63 -14.07 -6.04
C ILE A 37 2.39 -12.80 -6.43
N MET A 38 1.86 -12.01 -7.38
CA MET A 38 2.47 -10.75 -7.78
C MET A 38 2.54 -9.75 -6.62
N ALA A 39 1.47 -9.63 -5.82
CA ALA A 39 1.47 -8.77 -4.64
C ALA A 39 2.55 -9.19 -3.62
N VAL A 40 2.69 -10.50 -3.37
CA VAL A 40 3.72 -11.05 -2.49
C VAL A 40 5.13 -10.77 -3.02
N ILE A 41 5.38 -10.95 -4.32
CA ILE A 41 6.68 -10.63 -4.94
C ILE A 41 6.99 -9.14 -4.78
N LEU A 42 6.04 -8.25 -5.09
CA LEU A 42 6.21 -6.80 -4.91
C LEU A 42 6.52 -6.44 -3.46
N TYR A 43 5.85 -7.09 -2.49
CA TYR A 43 6.12 -6.87 -1.07
C TYR A 43 7.47 -7.41 -0.62
N GLY A 44 7.90 -8.57 -1.14
CA GLY A 44 9.25 -9.08 -0.92
C GLY A 44 10.31 -8.10 -1.40
N LEU A 45 10.17 -7.59 -2.64
CA LEU A 45 11.06 -6.57 -3.19
C LEU A 45 11.01 -5.25 -2.41
N ALA A 46 9.81 -4.83 -2.00
CA ALA A 46 9.63 -3.65 -1.18
C ALA A 46 10.31 -3.80 0.19
N THR A 47 10.30 -4.99 0.78
CA THR A 47 10.94 -5.29 2.06
C THR A 47 12.47 -5.19 1.94
N LEU A 48 13.05 -5.76 0.89
CA LEU A 48 14.49 -5.65 0.64
C LEU A 48 14.93 -4.20 0.45
N LEU A 49 14.19 -3.43 -0.35
CA LEU A 49 14.50 -2.02 -0.56
C LEU A 49 14.20 -1.18 0.68
N TRP A 50 13.23 -1.56 1.53
CA TRP A 50 13.02 -0.92 2.83
C TRP A 50 14.22 -1.11 3.76
N VAL A 51 14.73 -2.34 3.90
CA VAL A 51 15.95 -2.61 4.68
C VAL A 51 17.13 -1.79 4.15
N TYR A 52 17.29 -1.72 2.83
CA TYR A 52 18.32 -0.90 2.20
C TYR A 52 18.17 0.59 2.54
N ILE A 53 16.96 1.15 2.48
CA ILE A 53 16.70 2.55 2.85
C ILE A 53 17.03 2.80 4.32
N LEU A 54 16.62 1.91 5.22
CA LEU A 54 16.88 2.05 6.65
C LEU A 54 18.37 1.96 7.02
N LYS A 55 19.17 1.30 6.18
CA LYS A 55 20.63 1.32 6.33
C LYS A 55 21.23 2.72 6.12
N HIS A 56 20.59 3.56 5.30
CA HIS A 56 21.15 4.84 4.86
C HIS A 56 20.44 6.07 5.45
N PHE A 57 19.19 5.93 5.89
CA PHE A 57 18.37 7.04 6.40
C PHE A 57 17.80 6.71 7.78
N PRO A 58 17.68 7.72 8.67
CA PRO A 58 17.01 7.53 9.94
C PRO A 58 15.55 7.12 9.71
N LEU A 59 15.08 6.18 10.54
CA LEU A 59 13.73 5.59 10.45
C LEU A 59 12.64 6.65 10.38
N SER A 60 12.74 7.72 11.17
CA SER A 60 11.77 8.82 11.20
C SER A 60 11.59 9.49 9.84
N ARG A 61 12.68 9.78 9.12
CA ARG A 61 12.62 10.38 7.77
C ARG A 61 12.09 9.39 6.74
N ALA A 62 12.48 8.12 6.81
CA ALA A 62 12.00 7.09 5.90
C ALA A 62 10.47 6.89 6.04
N TYR A 63 9.94 6.95 7.27
CA TYR A 63 8.50 6.84 7.54
C TYR A 63 7.68 8.00 7.00
N LEU A 64 8.24 9.22 6.94
CA LEU A 64 7.55 10.35 6.28
C LEU A 64 7.25 10.06 4.80
N PHE A 65 8.19 9.42 4.10
CA PHE A 65 7.97 8.95 2.72
C PHE A 65 7.00 7.78 2.66
N MET A 66 6.99 6.89 3.66
CA MET A 66 6.02 5.80 3.74
C MET A 66 4.59 6.32 3.92
N GLY A 67 4.41 7.46 4.61
CA GLY A 67 3.13 8.14 4.79
C GLY A 67 2.42 8.52 3.48
N LEU A 68 3.14 8.70 2.37
CA LEU A 68 2.54 8.91 1.04
C LEU A 68 1.64 7.75 0.61
N SER A 69 1.86 6.54 1.15
CA SER A 69 1.02 5.37 0.85
C SER A 69 -0.43 5.57 1.30
N PHE A 70 -0.69 6.38 2.33
CA PHE A 70 -2.05 6.72 2.77
C PHE A 70 -2.83 7.53 1.72
N ILE A 71 -2.12 8.19 0.80
CA ILE A 71 -2.70 8.93 -0.32
C ILE A 71 -2.75 8.03 -1.55
N LEU A 72 -1.64 7.34 -1.84
CA LEU A 72 -1.50 6.53 -3.05
C LEU A 72 -2.43 5.31 -3.05
N VAL A 73 -2.62 4.61 -1.92
CA VAL A 73 -3.49 3.42 -1.87
C VAL A 73 -4.93 3.77 -2.26
N PRO A 74 -5.60 4.76 -1.65
CA PRO A 74 -6.97 5.09 -2.04
C PRO A 74 -7.07 5.68 -3.45
N VAL A 75 -6.09 6.47 -3.89
CA VAL A 75 -6.04 6.97 -5.27
C VAL A 75 -5.94 5.83 -6.28
N MET A 76 -5.06 4.86 -6.04
CA MET A 76 -4.97 3.67 -6.89
C MET A 76 -6.24 2.83 -6.81
N SER A 77 -6.85 2.69 -5.63
CA SER A 77 -8.15 2.02 -5.49
C SER A 77 -9.24 2.70 -6.32
N TYR A 78 -9.32 4.04 -6.30
CA TYR A 78 -10.26 4.79 -7.13
C TYR A 78 -10.02 4.57 -8.63
N ILE A 79 -8.76 4.58 -9.06
CA ILE A 79 -8.41 4.42 -10.48
C ILE A 79 -8.73 3.00 -10.98
N PHE A 80 -8.25 1.98 -10.27
CA PHE A 80 -8.28 0.57 -10.70
C PHE A 80 -9.53 -0.18 -10.25
N LEU A 81 -10.05 0.11 -9.06
CA LEU A 81 -11.19 -0.60 -8.46
C LEU A 81 -12.48 0.21 -8.53
N LYS A 82 -12.42 1.48 -8.94
CA LYS A 82 -13.56 2.41 -9.02
C LYS A 82 -14.25 2.63 -7.66
N GLU A 83 -13.51 2.45 -6.56
CA GLU A 83 -14.02 2.73 -5.22
C GLU A 83 -14.16 4.25 -5.01
N PRO A 84 -15.31 4.77 -4.56
CA PRO A 84 -15.54 6.21 -4.45
C PRO A 84 -14.65 6.85 -3.39
N LEU A 85 -14.02 7.97 -3.74
CA LEU A 85 -13.30 8.81 -2.78
C LEU A 85 -14.27 9.79 -2.14
N SER A 86 -14.35 9.77 -0.81
CA SER A 86 -15.18 10.71 -0.07
C SER A 86 -14.52 12.10 0.05
N LEU A 87 -15.33 13.15 0.18
CA LEU A 87 -14.81 14.50 0.49
C LEU A 87 -14.05 14.54 1.83
N ARG A 88 -14.41 13.67 2.78
CA ARG A 88 -13.70 13.50 4.06
C ARG A 88 -12.29 12.96 3.84
N PHE A 89 -12.12 12.03 2.91
CA PHE A 89 -10.80 11.50 2.53
C PHE A 89 -9.93 12.60 1.92
N LEU A 90 -10.49 13.47 1.07
CA LEU A 90 -9.75 14.59 0.50
C LEU A 90 -9.28 15.57 1.58
N ALA A 91 -10.16 15.91 2.54
CA ALA A 91 -9.79 16.74 3.69
C ALA A 91 -8.68 16.09 4.54
N GLY A 92 -8.80 14.79 4.83
CA GLY A 92 -7.76 14.03 5.54
C GLY A 92 -6.43 13.98 4.78
N THR A 93 -6.46 13.86 3.45
CA THR A 93 -5.28 13.90 2.59
C THR A 93 -4.54 15.22 2.70
N VAL A 94 -5.26 16.35 2.72
CA VAL A 94 -4.66 17.68 2.95
C VAL A 94 -3.98 17.74 4.32
N CYS A 95 -4.62 17.21 5.37
CA CYS A 95 -4.02 17.14 6.71
C CYS A 95 -2.75 16.27 6.75
N ILE A 96 -2.73 15.12 6.05
CA ILE A 96 -1.55 14.26 5.96
C ILE A 96 -0.40 14.98 5.25
N ILE A 97 -0.67 15.64 4.12
CA ILE A 97 0.33 16.41 3.37
C ILE A 97 0.90 17.51 4.26
N PHE A 98 0.03 18.25 4.98
CA PHE A 98 0.45 19.28 5.92
C PHE A 98 1.30 18.71 7.06
N GLY A 99 0.92 17.56 7.63
CA GLY A 99 1.69 16.87 8.66
C GLY A 99 3.08 16.44 8.17
N ILE A 100 3.19 15.90 6.96
CA ILE A 100 4.48 15.55 6.34
C ILE A 100 5.33 16.80 6.11
N TRP A 101 4.74 17.90 5.63
CA TRP A 101 5.43 19.16 5.43
C TRP A 101 5.96 19.75 6.75
N LEU A 102 5.13 19.75 7.79
CA LEU A 102 5.51 20.21 9.13
C LEU A 102 6.64 19.36 9.72
N ALA A 103 6.54 18.03 9.62
CA ALA A 103 7.54 17.11 10.16
C ALA A 103 8.87 17.14 9.40
N ARG A 104 8.88 17.63 8.15
CA ARG A 104 10.13 17.86 7.38
C ARG A 104 10.90 19.10 7.87
N ALA A 105 10.21 20.09 8.46
CA ALA A 105 10.82 21.35 8.88
C ALA A 105 11.61 21.27 10.21
N ALA A 106 11.68 20.08 10.81
CA ALA A 106 12.47 19.75 12.00
C ALA A 106 13.69 18.90 11.65
#